data_AF-A0A6C0K0T8-F1
#
_entry.id   AF-A0A6C0K0T8-F1
#
_cell.length_a   1.000
_cell.length_b   1.000
_cell.length_c   1.000
_cell.angle_alpha   90.00
_cell.angle_beta   90.00
_cell.angle_gamma   90.00
#
_symmetry.space_group_name_H-M   'P 1'
#
loop_
_entity.id
_entity.type
_entity.pdbx_description
1 polymer ?
#
loop_
_entity_poly.entity_id
_entity_poly.type
_entity_poly.pdbx_seq_one_letter_code
_entity_poly.pdbx_strand_id
1 'polypeptide(L)'
;MEEEIETIYSILFENDIITAKQILLTSYSLQTVNCLMDILKTTWKNPFTNDILDTILDKLTYQQILSLKKTSKTWSTDVDNYYTRRKQYFEKLILSDNKTFDKTVVLKSVSKEIQEGNVSMAKYIIGLIAQFTSNDVDKDFLLYNLARVAISYNFYTLAEFIVGLHITPDTKELLHEIAYNLVFLKKFKEAIRLTQLPIFPTHHIATILKQIGEIALKYGAEDMDLAIHLVELLNKIIYDSSYDDFYRDRDRKLRNEFLDSLVKRLLHPSSRKPTLEDIQQALRLICLPAVFHEKNSQSLLYVIARVAIEHNYLEVALQIIKLQVFSEDKCSEILYRIGSKAIKIGDISLALHISNSYNLLSNHRSMLMNQISDNEK
;
A
#
# COMPACT_ATOMS: atom_id res chain seq x y z
N MET A 1 -44.78 -17.44 1.42
CA MET A 1 -44.69 -16.79 2.75
C MET A 1 -45.58 -17.50 3.76
N GLU A 2 -46.90 -17.55 3.59
CA GLU A 2 -47.79 -18.32 4.50
C GLU A 2 -47.48 -19.82 4.52
N GLU A 3 -47.29 -20.47 3.36
CA GLU A 3 -46.87 -21.89 3.31
C GLU A 3 -45.49 -22.14 3.96
N GLU A 4 -44.54 -21.20 3.86
CA GLU A 4 -43.23 -21.33 4.49
C GLU A 4 -43.31 -21.19 6.01
N ILE A 5 -44.18 -20.30 6.50
CA ILE A 5 -44.43 -20.08 7.93
C ILE A 5 -45.18 -21.28 8.51
N GLU A 6 -46.21 -21.79 7.82
CA GLU A 6 -47.02 -22.93 8.25
C GLU A 6 -46.21 -24.24 8.29
N THR A 7 -45.27 -24.42 7.33
CA THR A 7 -44.30 -25.52 7.34
C THR A 7 -43.35 -25.42 8.54
N ILE A 8 -42.84 -24.23 8.88
CA ILE A 8 -41.98 -24.06 10.06
C ILE A 8 -42.79 -24.22 11.36
N TYR A 9 -44.07 -23.84 11.35
CA TYR A 9 -45.00 -23.97 12.47
C TYR A 9 -45.28 -25.42 12.86
N SER A 10 -45.60 -26.29 11.87
CA SER A 10 -45.82 -27.71 12.12
C SER A 10 -44.55 -28.40 12.64
N ILE A 11 -43.38 -27.99 12.16
CA ILE A 11 -42.10 -28.62 12.51
C ILE A 11 -41.58 -28.20 13.88
N LEU A 12 -41.76 -26.95 14.30
CA LEU A 12 -41.38 -26.49 15.65
C LEU A 12 -42.27 -27.07 16.77
N PHE A 13 -43.51 -27.43 16.46
CA PHE A 13 -44.48 -27.93 17.43
C PHE A 13 -44.65 -29.45 17.44
N GLU A 14 -44.33 -30.16 16.35
CA GLU A 14 -44.60 -31.61 16.29
C GLU A 14 -43.40 -32.55 16.40
N ASN A 15 -42.12 -32.18 16.13
CA ASN A 15 -40.99 -33.10 16.32
C ASN A 15 -39.59 -32.45 16.41
N ASP A 16 -38.78 -32.99 17.33
CA ASP A 16 -37.31 -32.96 17.48
C ASP A 16 -36.54 -31.72 16.96
N ILE A 17 -35.89 -31.02 17.88
CA ILE A 17 -35.08 -29.79 17.69
C ILE A 17 -34.10 -29.90 16.51
N ILE A 18 -33.64 -31.11 16.23
CA ILE A 18 -32.72 -31.47 15.16
C ILE A 18 -33.35 -31.20 13.77
N THR A 19 -34.63 -31.52 13.58
CA THR A 19 -35.37 -31.36 12.32
C THR A 19 -35.67 -29.89 12.03
N ALA A 20 -36.06 -29.12 13.06
CA ALA A 20 -36.23 -27.67 12.96
C ALA A 20 -34.89 -26.97 12.60
N LYS A 21 -33.77 -27.39 13.19
CA LYS A 21 -32.43 -26.89 12.84
C LYS A 21 -32.05 -27.17 11.38
N GLN A 22 -32.45 -28.32 10.83
CA GLN A 22 -32.15 -28.74 9.46
C GLN A 22 -32.96 -27.97 8.41
N ILE A 23 -34.24 -27.71 8.64
CA ILE A 23 -35.08 -26.96 7.69
C ILE A 23 -34.74 -25.48 7.71
N LEU A 24 -34.32 -24.97 8.87
CA LEU A 24 -33.77 -23.62 8.95
C LEU A 24 -32.50 -23.42 8.09
N LEU A 25 -31.90 -24.47 7.50
CA LEU A 25 -30.68 -24.40 6.66
C LEU A 25 -30.94 -23.91 5.22
N THR A 26 -32.17 -23.66 4.80
CA THR A 26 -32.46 -22.97 3.53
C THR A 26 -32.37 -21.44 3.70
N SER A 27 -31.96 -20.70 2.66
CA SER A 27 -31.76 -19.25 2.73
C SER A 27 -33.08 -18.50 2.88
N TYR A 28 -33.34 -17.88 4.03
CA TYR A 28 -34.57 -17.11 4.29
C TYR A 28 -34.45 -15.63 3.93
N SER A 29 -35.58 -15.04 3.55
CA SER A 29 -35.71 -13.58 3.44
C SER A 29 -35.75 -12.91 4.82
N LEU A 30 -35.38 -11.63 4.90
CA LEU A 30 -35.46 -10.83 6.12
C LEU A 30 -36.90 -10.74 6.67
N GLN A 31 -37.90 -10.76 5.77
CA GLN A 31 -39.32 -10.73 6.14
C GLN A 31 -39.75 -12.05 6.78
N THR A 32 -39.30 -13.18 6.24
CA THR A 32 -39.54 -14.52 6.82
C THR A 32 -38.93 -14.62 8.21
N VAL A 33 -37.70 -14.11 8.40
CA VAL A 33 -37.03 -14.10 9.72
C VAL A 33 -37.75 -13.21 10.73
N ASN A 34 -38.22 -12.03 10.32
CA ASN A 34 -39.02 -11.15 11.18
C ASN A 34 -40.30 -11.86 11.66
N CYS A 35 -41.05 -12.47 10.75
CA CYS A 35 -42.31 -13.13 11.06
C CYS A 35 -42.13 -14.34 12.00
N LEU A 36 -41.14 -15.19 11.73
CA LEU A 36 -40.83 -16.34 12.58
C LEU A 36 -40.48 -15.95 14.01
N MET A 37 -39.78 -14.83 14.18
CA MET A 37 -39.37 -14.37 15.51
C MET A 37 -40.49 -13.72 16.31
N ASP A 38 -41.41 -13.01 15.67
CA ASP A 38 -42.60 -12.47 16.33
C ASP A 38 -43.46 -13.62 16.89
N ILE A 39 -43.57 -14.72 16.14
CA ILE A 39 -44.27 -15.94 16.56
C ILE A 39 -43.53 -16.63 17.72
N LEU A 40 -42.22 -16.84 17.60
CA LEU A 40 -41.42 -17.49 18.65
C LEU A 40 -41.46 -16.72 19.97
N LYS A 41 -41.41 -15.38 19.95
CA LYS A 41 -41.43 -14.54 21.18
C LYS A 41 -42.81 -14.43 21.82
N THR A 42 -43.87 -14.40 21.02
CA THR A 42 -45.24 -14.38 21.55
C THR A 42 -45.64 -15.71 22.17
N THR A 43 -45.08 -16.81 21.66
CA THR A 43 -45.52 -18.17 22.02
C THR A 43 -44.56 -18.88 23.00
N TRP A 44 -43.25 -18.56 23.01
CA TRP A 44 -42.24 -19.23 23.85
C TRP A 44 -41.43 -18.22 24.69
N LYS A 45 -41.73 -18.14 25.99
CA LYS A 45 -40.91 -17.41 27.00
C LYS A 45 -39.90 -18.35 27.69
N ASN A 46 -39.12 -19.11 26.92
CA ASN A 46 -38.24 -20.17 27.44
C ASN A 46 -36.79 -19.95 26.94
N PRO A 47 -35.73 -20.32 27.70
CA PRO A 47 -34.35 -20.33 27.21
C PRO A 47 -34.13 -20.98 25.84
N PHE A 48 -34.96 -21.96 25.47
CA PHE A 48 -34.96 -22.59 24.14
C PHE A 48 -35.17 -21.60 22.96
N THR A 49 -35.94 -20.52 23.19
CA THR A 49 -36.16 -19.45 22.19
C THR A 49 -34.86 -18.73 21.84
N ASN A 50 -33.90 -18.63 22.75
CA ASN A 50 -32.60 -18.00 22.50
C ASN A 50 -31.72 -18.87 21.61
N ASP A 51 -31.72 -20.20 21.77
CA ASP A 51 -30.90 -21.10 20.95
C ASP A 51 -31.36 -21.13 19.48
N ILE A 52 -32.67 -21.11 19.26
CA ILE A 52 -33.25 -20.99 17.91
C ILE A 52 -32.96 -19.62 17.32
N LEU A 53 -33.17 -18.55 18.10
CA LEU A 53 -32.87 -17.18 17.67
C LEU A 53 -31.39 -17.04 17.29
N ASP A 54 -30.47 -17.56 18.10
CA ASP A 54 -29.04 -17.51 17.82
C ASP A 54 -28.70 -18.30 16.54
N THR A 55 -29.33 -19.47 16.33
CA THR A 55 -29.18 -20.27 15.10
C THR A 55 -29.69 -19.54 13.86
N ILE A 56 -30.76 -18.75 13.98
CA ILE A 56 -31.31 -17.93 12.90
C ILE A 56 -30.41 -16.72 12.63
N LEU A 57 -30.01 -16.00 13.68
CA LEU A 57 -29.10 -14.86 13.58
C LEU A 57 -27.74 -15.27 13.01
N ASP A 58 -27.28 -16.48 13.30
CA ASP A 58 -26.09 -17.07 12.70
C ASP A 58 -26.20 -17.25 11.19
N LYS A 59 -27.39 -17.28 10.60
CA LYS A 59 -27.56 -17.45 9.14
C LYS A 59 -27.73 -16.13 8.41
N LEU A 60 -27.92 -15.04 9.13
CA LEU A 60 -28.05 -13.71 8.56
C LEU A 60 -26.68 -13.08 8.33
N THR A 61 -26.57 -12.29 7.26
CA THR A 61 -25.41 -11.41 7.10
C THR A 61 -25.42 -10.33 8.17
N TYR A 62 -24.24 -9.83 8.56
CA TYR A 62 -24.13 -8.72 9.50
C TYR A 62 -25.00 -7.50 9.13
N GLN A 63 -25.11 -7.16 7.83
CA GLN A 63 -25.98 -6.07 7.37
C GLN A 63 -27.47 -6.34 7.62
N GLN A 64 -27.90 -7.59 7.48
CA GLN A 64 -29.27 -8.01 7.81
C GLN A 64 -29.50 -7.93 9.32
N ILE A 65 -28.56 -8.37 10.15
CA ILE A 65 -28.63 -8.24 11.62
C ILE A 65 -28.71 -6.77 12.05
N LEU A 66 -27.89 -5.89 11.46
CA LEU A 66 -27.96 -4.45 11.71
C LEU A 66 -29.29 -3.84 11.27
N SER A 67 -29.88 -4.36 10.19
CA SER A 67 -31.20 -3.93 9.71
C SER A 67 -32.29 -4.36 10.69
N LEU A 68 -32.26 -5.60 11.19
CA LEU A 68 -33.14 -6.10 12.26
C LEU A 68 -33.01 -5.25 13.53
N LYS A 69 -31.78 -4.94 13.95
CA LYS A 69 -31.52 -4.12 15.13
C LYS A 69 -32.26 -2.77 15.08
N LYS A 70 -32.46 -2.21 13.89
CA LYS A 70 -33.13 -0.92 13.66
C LYS A 70 -34.65 -1.01 13.57
N THR A 71 -35.24 -2.20 13.38
CA THR A 71 -36.70 -2.33 13.16
C THR A 71 -37.51 -2.12 14.43
N SER A 72 -36.98 -2.47 15.62
CA SER A 72 -37.67 -2.25 16.89
C SER A 72 -36.73 -2.25 18.11
N LYS A 73 -37.19 -1.70 19.24
CA LYS A 73 -36.45 -1.74 20.52
C LYS A 73 -36.22 -3.17 21.02
N THR A 74 -37.19 -4.06 20.81
CA THR A 74 -37.11 -5.48 21.17
C THR A 74 -36.00 -6.16 20.39
N TRP A 75 -35.99 -6.01 19.06
CA TRP A 75 -34.92 -6.51 18.20
C TRP A 75 -33.55 -5.94 18.54
N SER A 76 -33.47 -4.67 18.94
CA SER A 76 -32.21 -4.10 19.42
C SER A 76 -31.66 -4.86 20.62
N THR A 77 -32.52 -5.13 21.61
CA THR A 77 -32.14 -5.83 22.84
C THR A 77 -31.72 -7.28 22.56
N ASP A 78 -32.44 -7.96 21.67
CA ASP A 78 -32.16 -9.35 21.33
C ASP A 78 -30.88 -9.53 20.53
N VAL A 79 -30.60 -8.61 19.60
CA VAL A 79 -29.32 -8.59 18.87
C VAL A 79 -28.15 -8.31 19.83
N ASP A 80 -28.33 -7.43 20.80
CA ASP A 80 -27.30 -7.15 21.82
C ASP A 80 -27.05 -8.36 22.74
N ASN A 81 -28.11 -9.07 23.13
CA ASN A 81 -28.02 -10.31 23.89
C ASN A 81 -27.36 -11.43 23.09
N TYR A 82 -27.70 -11.57 21.81
CA TYR A 82 -27.05 -12.51 20.88
C TYR A 82 -25.55 -12.26 20.81
N TYR A 83 -25.11 -11.02 20.60
CA TYR A 83 -23.68 -10.72 20.56
C TYR A 83 -22.99 -10.92 21.91
N THR A 84 -23.69 -10.70 23.03
CA THR A 84 -23.16 -11.02 24.36
C THR A 84 -22.91 -12.52 24.52
N ARG A 85 -23.88 -13.36 24.15
CA ARG A 85 -23.72 -14.83 24.17
C ARG A 85 -22.66 -15.30 23.19
N ARG A 86 -22.59 -14.70 22.01
CA ARG A 86 -21.57 -14.98 20.99
C ARG A 86 -20.15 -14.74 21.53
N LYS A 87 -19.94 -13.63 22.27
CA LYS A 87 -18.65 -13.38 22.95
C LYS A 87 -18.31 -14.46 23.97
N GLN A 88 -19.26 -14.82 24.84
CA GLN A 88 -19.07 -15.88 25.84
C GLN A 88 -18.80 -17.24 25.20
N TYR A 89 -19.43 -17.55 24.06
CA TYR A 89 -19.14 -18.75 23.30
C TYR A 89 -17.68 -18.78 22.83
N PHE A 90 -17.19 -17.69 22.22
CA PHE A 90 -15.79 -17.61 21.79
C PHE A 90 -14.80 -17.61 22.96
N GLU A 91 -15.13 -16.98 24.08
CA GLU A 91 -14.32 -17.07 25.30
C GLU A 91 -14.18 -18.51 25.77
N LYS A 92 -15.28 -19.25 25.86
CA LYS A 92 -15.24 -20.68 26.23
C LYS A 92 -14.45 -21.51 25.22
N LEU A 93 -14.62 -21.23 23.93
CA LEU A 93 -13.93 -21.95 22.85
C LEU A 93 -12.42 -21.70 22.86
N ILE A 94 -11.97 -20.51 23.25
CA ILE A 94 -10.54 -20.12 23.28
C ILE A 94 -9.89 -20.50 24.61
N LEU A 95 -10.63 -20.41 25.72
CA LEU A 95 -10.16 -20.75 27.07
C LEU A 95 -10.25 -22.25 27.39
N SER A 96 -10.80 -23.06 26.48
CA SER A 96 -10.87 -24.51 26.65
C SER A 96 -9.46 -25.11 26.71
N ASP A 97 -9.29 -26.25 27.38
CA ASP A 97 -7.97 -26.89 27.49
C ASP A 97 -7.37 -27.23 26.11
N ASN A 98 -6.05 -27.45 26.06
CA ASN A 98 -5.34 -27.77 24.81
C ASN A 98 -5.83 -29.06 24.11
N LYS A 99 -6.69 -29.87 24.74
CA LYS A 99 -7.28 -31.08 24.14
C LYS A 99 -8.58 -30.81 23.40
N THR A 100 -9.28 -29.74 23.75
CA THR A 100 -10.60 -29.38 23.20
C THR A 100 -10.56 -28.13 22.31
N PHE A 101 -9.44 -27.40 22.31
CA PHE A 101 -9.22 -26.27 21.42
C PHE A 101 -9.10 -26.71 19.94
N ASP A 102 -10.17 -26.50 19.17
CA ASP A 102 -10.18 -26.75 17.73
C ASP A 102 -9.93 -25.46 16.95
N LYS A 103 -8.67 -25.25 16.56
CA LYS A 103 -8.25 -24.10 15.74
C LYS A 103 -8.97 -24.00 14.39
N THR A 104 -9.45 -25.11 13.83
CA THR A 104 -10.19 -25.09 12.55
C THR A 104 -11.56 -24.46 12.74
N VAL A 105 -12.25 -24.81 13.82
CA VAL A 105 -13.55 -24.24 14.18
C VAL A 105 -13.42 -22.77 14.51
N VAL A 106 -12.41 -22.39 15.30
CA VAL A 106 -12.10 -20.98 15.61
C VAL A 106 -11.83 -20.20 14.34
N LEU A 107 -10.91 -20.67 13.49
CA LEU A 107 -10.55 -20.02 12.24
C LEU A 107 -11.77 -19.80 11.34
N LYS A 108 -12.59 -20.85 11.12
CA LYS A 108 -13.79 -20.77 10.29
C LYS A 108 -14.79 -19.75 10.83
N SER A 109 -15.01 -19.75 12.15
CA SER A 109 -16.00 -18.89 12.79
C SER A 109 -15.57 -17.42 12.78
N VAL A 110 -14.30 -17.12 13.04
CA VAL A 110 -13.79 -15.74 12.97
C VAL A 110 -13.66 -15.26 11.53
N SER A 111 -13.30 -16.13 10.60
CA SER A 111 -13.26 -15.80 9.16
C SER A 111 -14.62 -15.32 8.67
N LYS A 112 -15.71 -15.94 9.14
CA LYS A 112 -17.07 -15.53 8.83
C LYS A 112 -17.37 -14.11 9.34
N GLU A 113 -16.97 -13.77 10.56
CA GLU A 113 -17.14 -12.41 11.09
C GLU A 113 -16.44 -11.36 10.22
N ILE A 114 -15.23 -11.69 9.74
CA ILE A 114 -14.46 -10.84 8.84
C ILE A 114 -15.19 -10.70 7.50
N GLN A 115 -15.59 -11.82 6.90
CA GLN A 115 -16.32 -11.88 5.62
C GLN A 115 -17.58 -11.02 5.61
N GLU A 116 -18.34 -11.06 6.70
CA GLU A 116 -19.59 -10.31 6.86
C GLU A 116 -19.37 -8.84 7.23
N GLY A 117 -18.13 -8.43 7.50
CA GLY A 117 -17.77 -7.06 7.87
C GLY A 117 -18.07 -6.71 9.34
N ASN A 118 -18.24 -7.70 10.21
CA ASN A 118 -18.39 -7.51 11.66
C ASN A 118 -17.02 -7.29 12.34
N VAL A 119 -16.36 -6.19 11.96
CA VAL A 119 -14.98 -5.88 12.38
C VAL A 119 -14.84 -5.79 13.91
N SER A 120 -15.86 -5.31 14.62
CA SER A 120 -15.80 -5.19 16.08
C SER A 120 -15.74 -6.56 16.78
N MET A 121 -16.57 -7.50 16.34
CA MET A 121 -16.55 -8.87 16.88
C MET A 121 -15.28 -9.60 16.49
N ALA A 122 -14.84 -9.47 15.22
CA ALA A 122 -13.58 -10.04 14.78
C ALA A 122 -12.41 -9.55 15.65
N LYS A 123 -12.27 -8.24 15.88
CA LYS A 123 -11.23 -7.67 16.76
C LYS A 123 -11.28 -8.22 18.17
N TYR A 124 -12.49 -8.35 18.73
CA TYR A 124 -12.67 -8.91 20.06
C TYR A 124 -12.13 -10.34 20.15
N ILE A 125 -12.55 -11.21 19.23
CA ILE A 125 -12.15 -12.62 19.25
C ILE A 125 -10.66 -12.78 18.96
N ILE A 126 -10.11 -12.01 18.01
CA ILE A 126 -8.68 -11.96 17.73
C ILE A 126 -7.88 -11.55 18.98
N GLY A 127 -8.36 -10.57 19.75
CA GLY A 127 -7.76 -10.19 21.03
C GLY A 127 -7.74 -11.33 22.04
N LEU A 128 -8.83 -12.10 22.12
CA LEU A 128 -8.89 -13.31 22.96
C LEU A 128 -7.88 -14.37 22.51
N ILE A 129 -7.75 -14.64 21.20
CA ILE A 129 -6.77 -15.58 20.65
C ILE A 129 -5.36 -15.15 21.05
N ALA A 130 -5.02 -13.87 20.82
CA ALA A 130 -3.69 -13.34 21.13
C ALA A 130 -3.35 -13.41 22.63
N GLN A 131 -4.34 -13.21 23.50
CA GLN A 131 -4.14 -13.16 24.95
C GLN A 131 -4.14 -14.55 25.62
N PHE A 132 -5.01 -15.46 25.17
CA PHE A 132 -5.33 -16.68 25.94
C PHE A 132 -4.92 -17.99 25.26
N THR A 133 -4.58 -17.99 23.97
CA THR A 133 -4.07 -19.20 23.32
C THR A 133 -2.64 -19.49 23.78
N SER A 134 -2.50 -20.50 24.63
CA SER A 134 -1.23 -20.86 25.31
C SER A 134 -0.19 -21.52 24.40
N ASN A 135 -0.63 -22.14 23.29
CA ASN A 135 0.24 -22.77 22.31
C ASN A 135 0.64 -21.74 21.24
N ASP A 136 1.92 -21.36 21.19
CA ASP A 136 2.44 -20.39 20.23
C ASP A 136 2.21 -20.85 18.78
N VAL A 137 2.38 -22.14 18.46
CA VAL A 137 2.17 -22.65 17.09
C VAL A 137 0.73 -22.46 16.62
N ASP A 138 -0.25 -22.73 17.48
CA ASP A 138 -1.66 -22.59 17.13
C ASP A 138 -2.10 -21.12 17.06
N LYS A 139 -1.58 -20.28 17.97
CA LYS A 139 -1.78 -18.83 17.95
C LYS A 139 -1.23 -18.22 16.66
N ASP A 140 0.00 -18.57 16.28
CA ASP A 140 0.66 -18.08 15.06
C ASP A 140 -0.14 -18.48 13.83
N PHE A 141 -0.54 -19.75 13.76
CA PHE A 141 -1.39 -20.28 12.69
C PHE A 141 -2.70 -19.49 12.58
N LEU A 142 -3.39 -19.25 13.69
CA LEU A 142 -4.68 -18.55 13.68
C LEU A 142 -4.54 -17.09 13.28
N LEU A 143 -3.62 -16.35 13.90
CA LEU A 143 -3.44 -14.92 13.62
C LEU A 143 -2.95 -14.70 12.19
N TYR A 144 -2.03 -15.53 11.69
CA TYR A 144 -1.58 -15.48 10.30
C TYR A 144 -2.75 -15.68 9.31
N ASN A 145 -3.52 -16.75 9.47
CA ASN A 145 -4.62 -17.05 8.55
C ASN A 145 -5.76 -16.02 8.65
N LEU A 146 -6.06 -15.51 9.85
CA LEU A 146 -7.08 -14.46 10.01
C LEU A 146 -6.65 -13.13 9.41
N ALA A 147 -5.37 -12.78 9.48
CA ALA A 147 -4.83 -11.62 8.78
C ALA A 147 -4.95 -11.77 7.25
N ARG A 148 -4.66 -12.96 6.69
CA ARG A 148 -4.90 -13.28 5.27
C ARG A 148 -6.37 -13.14 4.87
N VAL A 149 -7.29 -13.62 5.72
CA VAL A 149 -8.73 -13.44 5.49
C VAL A 149 -9.10 -11.95 5.54
N ALA A 150 -8.60 -11.18 6.50
CA ALA A 150 -8.82 -9.74 6.53
C ALA A 150 -8.30 -9.04 5.26
N ILE A 151 -7.14 -9.45 4.75
CA ILE A 151 -6.57 -8.96 3.49
C ILE A 151 -7.49 -9.29 2.30
N SER A 152 -7.95 -10.55 2.17
CA SER A 152 -8.76 -10.99 1.03
C SER A 152 -10.11 -10.28 0.93
N TYR A 153 -10.64 -9.81 2.06
CA TYR A 153 -11.85 -8.99 2.13
C TYR A 153 -11.57 -7.48 2.27
N ASN A 154 -10.34 -7.03 2.02
CA ASN A 154 -9.91 -5.62 2.02
C ASN A 154 -10.04 -4.88 3.38
N PHE A 155 -10.06 -5.62 4.49
CA PHE A 155 -10.06 -5.07 5.85
C PHE A 155 -8.64 -4.81 6.37
N TYR A 156 -7.89 -3.93 5.70
CA TYR A 156 -6.46 -3.71 6.00
C TYR A 156 -6.16 -3.20 7.41
N THR A 157 -7.04 -2.38 8.00
CA THR A 157 -6.87 -1.91 9.38
C THR A 157 -7.08 -3.02 10.41
N LEU A 158 -7.86 -4.05 10.05
CA LEU A 158 -8.01 -5.25 10.87
C LEU A 158 -6.79 -6.17 10.70
N ALA A 159 -6.30 -6.35 9.47
CA ALA A 159 -5.09 -7.13 9.20
C ALA A 159 -3.87 -6.54 9.92
N GLU A 160 -3.69 -5.22 9.88
CA GLU A 160 -2.64 -4.52 10.61
C GLU A 160 -2.77 -4.71 12.12
N PHE A 161 -4.00 -4.61 12.66
CA PHE A 161 -4.26 -4.88 14.08
C PHE A 161 -3.84 -6.29 14.48
N ILE A 162 -4.16 -7.31 13.66
CA ILE A 162 -3.77 -8.70 13.92
C ILE A 162 -2.25 -8.85 13.98
N VAL A 163 -1.52 -8.27 13.02
CA VAL A 163 -0.05 -8.31 13.03
C VAL A 163 0.53 -7.55 14.23
N GLY A 164 -0.07 -6.44 14.62
CA GLY A 164 0.37 -5.67 15.79
C GLY A 164 0.24 -6.42 17.12
N LEU A 165 -0.67 -7.40 17.21
CA LEU A 165 -0.85 -8.23 18.40
C LEU A 165 0.16 -9.37 18.52
N HIS A 166 0.75 -9.81 17.40
CA HIS A 166 1.66 -10.94 17.38
C HIS A 166 2.65 -10.87 16.22
N ILE A 167 3.95 -10.78 16.54
CA ILE A 167 5.01 -10.52 15.57
C ILE A 167 5.90 -11.75 15.44
N THR A 168 5.64 -12.55 14.41
CA THR A 168 6.54 -13.58 13.85
C THR A 168 7.10 -13.14 12.50
N PRO A 169 8.16 -13.80 11.98
CA PRO A 169 8.60 -13.57 10.59
C PRO A 169 7.45 -13.64 9.58
N ASP A 170 6.56 -14.63 9.69
CA ASP A 170 5.42 -14.79 8.77
C ASP A 170 4.43 -13.63 8.86
N THR A 171 4.14 -13.12 10.06
CA THR A 171 3.26 -11.95 10.22
C THR A 171 3.92 -10.64 9.75
N LYS A 172 5.26 -10.54 9.78
CA LYS A 172 5.97 -9.40 9.16
C LYS A 172 5.80 -9.40 7.64
N GLU A 173 5.89 -10.57 7.02
CA GLU A 173 5.64 -10.72 5.57
C GLU A 173 4.20 -10.34 5.18
N LEU A 174 3.22 -10.53 6.08
CA LEU A 174 1.86 -10.05 5.86
C LEU A 174 1.76 -8.52 5.82
N LEU A 175 2.58 -7.77 6.58
CA LEU A 175 2.60 -6.31 6.46
C LEU A 175 3.06 -5.85 5.09
N HIS A 176 4.04 -6.55 4.52
CA HIS A 176 4.46 -6.32 3.15
C HIS A 176 3.31 -6.58 2.16
N GLU A 177 2.59 -7.69 2.29
CA GLU A 177 1.42 -7.99 1.44
C GLU A 177 0.30 -6.95 1.58
N ILE A 178 0.01 -6.50 2.81
CA ILE A 178 -0.96 -5.42 3.05
C ILE A 178 -0.50 -4.15 2.33
N ALA A 179 0.76 -3.74 2.52
CA ALA A 179 1.31 -2.56 1.90
C ALA A 179 1.24 -2.67 0.37
N TYR A 180 1.65 -3.80 -0.20
CA TYR A 180 1.58 -4.09 -1.64
C TYR A 180 0.16 -3.93 -2.20
N ASN A 181 -0.84 -4.52 -1.53
CA ASN A 181 -2.23 -4.40 -1.93
C ASN A 181 -2.75 -2.96 -1.84
N LEU A 182 -2.34 -2.21 -0.81
CA LEU A 182 -2.66 -0.79 -0.71
C LEU A 182 -2.04 0.02 -1.85
N VAL A 183 -0.81 -0.30 -2.29
CA VAL A 183 -0.20 0.31 -3.47
C VAL A 183 -1.06 0.07 -4.72
N PHE A 184 -1.50 -1.18 -4.96
CA PHE A 184 -2.35 -1.52 -6.10
C PHE A 184 -3.70 -0.77 -6.08
N LEU A 185 -4.29 -0.61 -4.89
CA LEU A 185 -5.50 0.17 -4.68
C LEU A 185 -5.27 1.70 -4.69
N LYS A 186 -4.04 2.16 -4.97
CA LYS A 186 -3.64 3.58 -4.97
C LYS A 186 -3.82 4.29 -3.63
N LYS A 187 -3.82 3.55 -2.52
CA LYS A 187 -3.83 4.07 -1.14
C LYS A 187 -2.39 4.32 -0.66
N PHE A 188 -1.70 5.23 -1.33
CA PHE A 188 -0.26 5.44 -1.16
C PHE A 188 0.13 5.95 0.23
N LYS A 189 -0.67 6.85 0.83
CA LYS A 189 -0.38 7.38 2.16
C LYS A 189 -0.43 6.28 3.22
N GLU A 190 -1.40 5.39 3.12
CA GLU A 190 -1.55 4.24 4.00
C GLU A 190 -0.42 3.22 3.80
N ALA A 191 -0.05 2.93 2.54
CA ALA A 191 1.08 2.06 2.25
C ALA A 191 2.42 2.61 2.80
N ILE A 192 2.68 3.92 2.64
CA ILE A 192 3.87 4.59 3.20
C ILE A 192 3.84 4.55 4.73
N ARG A 193 2.68 4.80 5.36
CA ARG A 193 2.57 4.71 6.83
C ARG A 193 2.94 3.30 7.34
N LEU A 194 2.55 2.25 6.62
CA LEU A 194 2.90 0.88 7.00
C LEU A 194 4.41 0.62 6.92
N THR A 195 5.10 1.12 5.89
CA THR A 195 6.56 0.93 5.77
C THR A 195 7.35 1.67 6.84
N GLN A 196 6.74 2.65 7.51
CA GLN A 196 7.32 3.40 8.62
C GLN A 196 7.13 2.71 9.99
N LEU A 197 6.35 1.62 10.06
CA LEU A 197 6.19 0.88 11.30
C LEU A 197 7.51 0.19 11.68
N PRO A 198 7.95 0.24 12.96
CA PRO A 198 9.20 -0.40 13.39
C PRO A 198 9.28 -1.91 13.11
N ILE A 199 8.11 -2.55 13.00
CA ILE A 199 7.97 -3.98 12.77
C ILE A 199 7.95 -4.36 11.29
N PHE A 200 7.86 -3.38 10.38
CA PHE A 200 7.81 -3.64 8.95
C PHE A 200 9.13 -4.27 8.48
N PRO A 201 9.08 -5.35 7.66
CA PRO A 201 10.28 -5.99 7.15
C PRO A 201 11.10 -5.01 6.30
N THR A 202 12.27 -4.62 6.81
CA THR A 202 13.14 -3.58 6.22
C THR A 202 13.48 -3.87 4.76
N HIS A 203 13.74 -5.14 4.45
CA HIS A 203 14.04 -5.62 3.10
C HIS A 203 12.88 -5.48 2.09
N HIS A 204 11.67 -5.13 2.53
CA HIS A 204 10.54 -4.87 1.62
C HIS A 204 10.25 -3.38 1.44
N ILE A 205 10.79 -2.51 2.30
CA ILE A 205 10.47 -1.08 2.26
C ILE A 205 10.85 -0.50 0.90
N ALA A 206 12.05 -0.82 0.41
CA ALA A 206 12.53 -0.31 -0.87
C ALA A 206 11.64 -0.76 -2.04
N THR A 207 11.20 -2.01 -2.03
CA THR A 207 10.30 -2.59 -3.03
C THR A 207 8.95 -1.86 -3.05
N ILE A 208 8.33 -1.65 -1.88
CA ILE A 208 7.05 -0.95 -1.76
C ILE A 208 7.16 0.50 -2.21
N LEU A 209 8.15 1.25 -1.70
CA LEU A 209 8.32 2.66 -2.06
C LEU A 209 8.62 2.83 -3.56
N LYS A 210 9.42 1.93 -4.16
CA LYS A 210 9.63 1.89 -5.61
C LYS A 210 8.31 1.71 -6.37
N GLN A 211 7.48 0.74 -5.97
CA GLN A 211 6.21 0.46 -6.65
C GLN A 211 5.20 1.60 -6.52
N ILE A 212 5.12 2.24 -5.35
CA ILE A 212 4.34 3.47 -5.18
C ILE A 212 4.80 4.51 -6.19
N GLY A 213 6.12 4.72 -6.27
CA GLY A 213 6.71 5.64 -7.22
C GLY A 213 6.39 5.30 -8.68
N GLU A 214 6.54 4.05 -9.09
CA GLU A 214 6.25 3.60 -10.46
C GLU A 214 4.77 3.73 -10.83
N ILE A 215 3.87 3.42 -9.91
CA ILE A 215 2.42 3.57 -10.12
C ILE A 215 2.04 5.06 -10.13
N ALA A 216 2.54 5.86 -9.18
CA ALA A 216 2.32 7.31 -9.16
C ALA A 216 2.77 7.93 -10.48
N LEU A 217 3.97 7.58 -10.97
CA LEU A 217 4.41 7.95 -12.29
C LEU A 217 3.40 7.46 -13.33
N LYS A 218 3.15 6.16 -13.47
CA LYS A 218 2.27 5.63 -14.53
C LYS A 218 0.90 6.34 -14.64
N TYR A 219 0.31 6.78 -13.53
CA TYR A 219 -1.07 7.28 -13.50
C TYR A 219 -1.26 8.80 -13.42
N GLY A 220 -0.23 9.65 -13.30
CA GLY A 220 -0.44 11.10 -13.39
C GLY A 220 0.76 11.96 -12.95
N ALA A 221 0.76 13.23 -13.35
CA ALA A 221 1.86 14.18 -13.14
C ALA A 221 1.76 14.98 -11.82
N GLU A 222 0.64 14.90 -11.10
CA GLU A 222 0.39 15.67 -9.86
C GLU A 222 1.13 15.13 -8.62
N ASP A 223 1.76 13.97 -8.74
CA ASP A 223 2.49 13.30 -7.65
C ASP A 223 4.02 13.34 -7.87
N MET A 224 4.55 14.31 -8.62
CA MET A 224 6.00 14.49 -8.77
C MET A 224 6.66 14.76 -7.41
N ASP A 225 6.03 15.60 -6.59
CA ASP A 225 6.47 15.85 -5.20
C ASP A 225 6.48 14.57 -4.38
N LEU A 226 5.50 13.69 -4.57
CA LEU A 226 5.46 12.37 -3.93
C LEU A 226 6.60 11.49 -4.45
N ALA A 227 6.86 11.44 -5.75
CA ALA A 227 7.96 10.66 -6.32
C ALA A 227 9.33 11.14 -5.82
N ILE A 228 9.53 12.46 -5.74
CA ILE A 228 10.73 13.08 -5.16
C ILE A 228 10.85 12.69 -3.68
N HIS A 229 9.78 12.87 -2.90
CA HIS A 229 9.75 12.49 -1.49
C HIS A 229 10.07 11.00 -1.28
N LEU A 230 9.58 10.12 -2.15
CA LEU A 230 9.87 8.68 -2.11
C LEU A 230 11.34 8.39 -2.38
N VAL A 231 11.99 9.08 -3.32
CA VAL A 231 13.44 8.94 -3.55
C VAL A 231 14.24 9.43 -2.33
N GLU A 232 13.86 10.57 -1.74
CA GLU A 232 14.50 11.09 -0.53
C GLU A 232 14.34 10.12 0.65
N LEU A 233 13.15 9.55 0.83
CA LEU A 233 12.86 8.55 1.87
C LEU A 233 13.66 7.26 1.65
N LEU A 234 13.69 6.74 0.41
CA LEU A 234 14.52 5.59 0.03
C LEU A 234 16.00 5.81 0.34
N ASN A 235 16.52 6.99 0.00
CA ASN A 235 17.90 7.36 0.31
C ASN A 235 18.16 7.40 1.81
N LYS A 236 17.25 7.98 2.60
CA LYS A 236 17.39 7.99 4.06
C LYS A 236 17.47 6.57 4.63
N ILE A 237 16.63 5.66 4.13
CA ILE A 237 16.55 4.28 4.61
C ILE A 237 17.79 3.46 4.24
N ILE A 238 18.20 3.48 2.96
CA ILE A 238 19.31 2.66 2.44
C ILE A 238 20.64 2.99 3.14
N TYR A 239 20.82 4.26 3.53
CA TYR A 239 22.05 4.76 4.15
C TYR A 239 21.91 4.95 5.67
N ASP A 240 20.80 4.52 6.26
CA ASP A 240 20.70 4.42 7.71
C ASP A 240 21.71 3.38 8.22
N SER A 241 22.43 3.73 9.29
CA SER A 241 23.45 2.86 9.87
C SER A 241 22.89 1.53 10.41
N SER A 242 21.60 1.50 10.73
CA SER A 242 20.90 0.28 11.17
C SER A 242 20.35 -0.56 10.01
N TYR A 243 20.52 -0.11 8.76
CA TYR A 243 20.03 -0.83 7.60
C TYR A 243 20.88 -2.06 7.31
N ASP A 244 20.22 -3.17 7.05
CA ASP A 244 20.86 -4.45 6.79
C ASP A 244 21.72 -4.41 5.51
N ASP A 245 23.03 -4.57 5.68
CA ASP A 245 24.05 -4.57 4.63
C ASP A 245 23.73 -5.57 3.52
N PHE A 246 23.11 -6.71 3.84
CA PHE A 246 22.78 -7.76 2.88
C PHE A 246 21.83 -7.27 1.79
N TYR A 247 20.87 -6.39 2.14
CA TYR A 247 19.88 -5.87 1.20
C TYR A 247 20.29 -4.54 0.56
N ARG A 248 21.31 -3.87 1.08
CA ARG A 248 21.69 -2.51 0.67
C ARG A 248 22.00 -2.41 -0.82
N ASP A 249 22.72 -3.36 -1.40
CA ASP A 249 23.09 -3.30 -2.82
C ASP A 249 21.90 -3.57 -3.76
N ARG A 250 21.03 -4.50 -3.38
CA ARG A 250 19.78 -4.76 -4.10
C ARG A 250 18.89 -3.51 -4.09
N ASP A 251 18.75 -2.88 -2.93
CA ASP A 251 17.83 -1.75 -2.77
C ASP A 251 18.40 -0.46 -3.37
N ARG A 252 19.73 -0.28 -3.39
CA ARG A 252 20.42 0.74 -4.22
C ARG A 252 20.12 0.57 -5.70
N LYS A 253 20.16 -0.67 -6.20
CA LYS A 253 19.81 -0.96 -7.60
C LYS A 253 18.36 -0.60 -7.89
N LEU A 254 17.42 -0.99 -7.03
CA LEU A 254 16.00 -0.66 -7.16
C LEU A 254 15.76 0.87 -7.14
N ARG A 255 16.42 1.58 -6.21
CA ARG A 255 16.37 3.05 -6.17
C ARG A 255 16.93 3.66 -7.45
N ASN A 256 18.03 3.16 -7.99
CA ASN A 256 18.63 3.68 -9.22
C ASN A 256 17.76 3.46 -10.45
N GLU A 257 17.09 2.31 -10.55
CA GLU A 257 16.09 2.05 -11.59
C GLU A 257 14.90 3.01 -11.49
N PHE A 258 14.42 3.26 -10.26
CA PHE A 258 13.33 4.20 -10.01
C PHE A 258 13.73 5.64 -10.34
N LEU A 259 14.93 6.05 -9.91
CA LEU A 259 15.50 7.36 -10.19
C LEU A 259 15.71 7.59 -11.69
N ASP A 260 16.24 6.60 -12.41
CA ASP A 260 16.38 6.66 -13.87
C ASP A 260 15.01 6.82 -14.56
N SER A 261 14.00 6.07 -14.11
CA SER A 261 12.63 6.19 -14.62
C SER A 261 12.03 7.57 -14.36
N LEU A 262 12.24 8.12 -13.16
CA LEU A 262 11.77 9.44 -12.75
C LEU A 262 12.43 10.55 -13.56
N VAL A 263 13.76 10.51 -13.70
CA VAL A 263 14.54 11.48 -14.49
C VAL A 263 14.15 11.41 -15.95
N LYS A 264 14.06 10.22 -16.55
CA LYS A 264 13.62 10.08 -17.95
C LYS A 264 12.25 10.70 -18.17
N ARG A 265 11.32 10.51 -17.24
CA ARG A 265 9.98 11.08 -17.34
C ARG A 265 9.98 12.61 -17.22
N LEU A 266 10.76 13.17 -16.29
CA LEU A 266 10.94 14.61 -16.14
C LEU A 266 11.52 15.24 -17.41
N LEU A 267 12.51 14.59 -18.01
CA LEU A 267 13.22 15.09 -19.19
C LEU A 267 12.48 14.82 -20.51
N HIS A 268 11.66 13.78 -20.58
CA HIS A 268 10.89 13.40 -21.76
C HIS A 268 9.40 13.19 -21.42
N PRO A 269 8.68 14.26 -21.02
CA PRO A 269 7.26 14.14 -20.71
C PRO A 269 6.46 13.77 -21.96
N SER A 270 5.53 12.82 -21.85
CA SER A 270 4.79 12.29 -23.00
C SER A 270 3.83 13.29 -23.66
N SER A 271 3.44 14.35 -22.96
CA SER A 271 2.40 15.31 -23.39
C SER A 271 2.91 16.72 -23.67
N ARG A 272 4.18 17.03 -23.35
CA ARG A 272 4.74 18.39 -23.49
C ARG A 272 6.26 18.38 -23.61
N LYS A 273 6.84 19.53 -23.92
CA LYS A 273 8.29 19.76 -23.78
C LYS A 273 8.67 19.87 -22.28
N PRO A 274 9.87 19.46 -21.88
CA PRO A 274 10.36 19.66 -20.52
C PRO A 274 10.49 21.16 -20.22
N THR A 275 10.07 21.54 -19.01
CA THR A 275 10.20 22.89 -18.46
C THR A 275 11.53 23.03 -17.74
N LEU A 276 11.94 24.26 -17.45
CA LEU A 276 13.09 24.53 -16.60
C LEU A 276 12.95 23.86 -15.22
N GLU A 277 11.75 23.89 -14.66
CA GLU A 277 11.45 23.27 -13.36
C GLU A 277 11.66 21.75 -13.40
N ASP A 278 11.21 21.05 -14.44
CA ASP A 278 11.42 19.60 -14.55
C ASP A 278 12.91 19.24 -14.57
N ILE A 279 13.71 20.04 -15.28
CA ILE A 279 15.15 19.83 -15.40
C ILE A 279 15.84 20.15 -14.07
N GLN A 280 15.42 21.21 -13.37
CA GLN A 280 15.93 21.55 -12.05
C GLN A 280 15.58 20.50 -11.00
N GLN A 281 14.36 19.94 -11.04
CA GLN A 281 13.95 18.83 -10.18
C GLN A 281 14.75 17.57 -10.47
N ALA A 282 14.96 17.21 -11.75
CA ALA A 282 15.81 16.11 -12.14
C ALA A 282 17.26 16.30 -11.63
N LEU A 283 17.80 17.51 -11.77
CA LEU A 283 19.13 17.85 -11.26
C LEU A 283 19.22 17.73 -9.74
N ARG A 284 18.23 18.23 -9.00
CA ARG A 284 18.15 18.14 -7.53
C ARG A 284 18.18 16.68 -7.07
N LEU A 285 17.44 15.80 -7.73
CA LEU A 285 17.39 14.37 -7.40
C LEU A 285 18.75 13.69 -7.55
N ILE A 286 19.50 14.00 -8.61
CA ILE A 286 20.84 13.43 -8.83
C ILE A 286 21.88 14.03 -7.89
N CYS A 287 21.73 15.31 -7.52
CA CYS A 287 22.64 16.00 -6.62
C CYS A 287 22.44 15.66 -5.14
N LEU A 288 21.49 14.79 -4.78
CA LEU A 288 21.39 14.27 -3.42
C LEU A 288 22.72 13.58 -3.04
N PRO A 289 23.34 13.87 -1.87
CA PRO A 289 24.69 13.39 -1.55
C PRO A 289 24.89 11.88 -1.69
N ALA A 290 23.89 11.10 -1.29
CA ALA A 290 23.91 9.64 -1.38
C ALA A 290 23.89 9.10 -2.83
N VAL A 291 23.32 9.87 -3.75
CA VAL A 291 23.19 9.53 -5.17
C VAL A 291 24.37 10.07 -5.96
N PHE A 292 24.77 11.31 -5.70
CA PHE A 292 25.74 12.05 -6.51
C PHE A 292 27.06 11.32 -6.76
N HIS A 293 27.56 10.59 -5.77
CA HIS A 293 28.83 9.86 -5.85
C HIS A 293 28.73 8.50 -6.55
N GLU A 294 27.55 8.07 -6.97
CA GLU A 294 27.37 6.81 -7.67
C GLU A 294 27.77 6.90 -9.14
N LYS A 295 28.31 5.80 -9.69
CA LYS A 295 28.71 5.71 -11.10
C LYS A 295 27.57 6.08 -12.08
N ASN A 296 26.32 5.81 -11.71
CA ASN A 296 25.14 6.12 -12.52
C ASN A 296 24.89 7.63 -12.65
N SER A 297 25.28 8.42 -11.64
CA SER A 297 24.97 9.84 -11.54
C SER A 297 25.65 10.66 -12.62
N GLN A 298 26.89 10.31 -13.01
CA GLN A 298 27.54 10.94 -14.16
C GLN A 298 26.77 10.70 -15.46
N SER A 299 26.22 9.50 -15.67
CA SER A 299 25.44 9.22 -16.88
C SER A 299 24.16 10.06 -16.92
N LEU A 300 23.44 10.17 -15.79
CA LEU A 300 22.21 10.94 -15.68
C LEU A 300 22.45 12.46 -15.79
N LEU A 301 23.51 12.98 -15.15
CA LEU A 301 23.89 14.40 -15.28
C LEU A 301 24.23 14.78 -16.73
N TYR A 302 24.86 13.87 -17.49
CA TYR A 302 25.11 14.08 -18.91
C TYR A 302 23.81 14.15 -19.73
N VAL A 303 22.84 13.29 -19.45
CA VAL A 303 21.52 13.31 -20.10
C VAL A 303 20.78 14.61 -19.77
N ILE A 304 20.74 15.03 -18.50
CA ILE A 304 20.13 16.29 -18.06
C ILE A 304 20.78 17.48 -18.80
N ALA A 305 22.12 17.53 -18.89
CA ALA A 305 22.84 18.59 -19.59
C ALA A 305 22.48 18.66 -21.08
N ARG A 306 22.35 17.51 -21.75
CA ARG A 306 21.96 17.46 -23.16
C ARG A 306 20.54 17.97 -23.40
N VAL A 307 19.59 17.57 -22.56
CA VAL A 307 18.19 18.02 -22.65
C VAL A 307 18.10 19.53 -22.35
N ALA A 308 18.84 20.02 -21.37
CA ALA A 308 18.95 21.45 -21.09
C ALA A 308 19.44 22.24 -22.32
N ILE A 309 20.47 21.76 -23.01
CA ILE A 309 20.98 22.38 -24.26
C ILE A 309 19.93 22.34 -25.37
N GLU A 310 19.29 21.19 -25.58
CA GLU A 310 18.29 21.02 -26.64
C GLU A 310 17.14 22.02 -26.51
N HIS A 311 16.71 22.28 -25.27
CA HIS A 311 15.61 23.17 -24.92
C HIS A 311 16.03 24.58 -24.48
N ASN A 312 17.26 25.01 -24.80
CA ASN A 312 17.78 26.37 -24.56
C ASN A 312 17.96 26.78 -23.08
N TYR A 313 17.97 25.84 -22.14
CA TYR A 313 18.24 26.10 -20.72
C TYR A 313 19.76 26.06 -20.45
N LEU A 314 20.51 26.92 -21.14
CA LEU A 314 21.98 26.87 -21.19
C LEU A 314 22.66 27.10 -19.83
N GLU A 315 22.06 27.91 -18.96
CA GLU A 315 22.57 28.14 -17.59
C GLU A 315 22.59 26.86 -16.76
N VAL A 316 21.56 26.02 -16.87
CA VAL A 316 21.50 24.73 -16.16
C VAL A 316 22.57 23.78 -16.68
N ALA A 317 22.77 23.73 -18.00
CA ALA A 317 23.85 22.94 -18.59
C ALA A 317 25.24 23.38 -18.07
N LEU A 318 25.46 24.69 -17.92
CA LEU A 318 26.69 25.23 -17.32
C LEU A 318 26.82 24.92 -15.82
N GLN A 319 25.73 24.96 -15.05
CA GLN A 319 25.73 24.54 -13.65
C GLN A 319 26.20 23.09 -13.50
N ILE A 320 25.75 22.19 -14.39
CA ILE A 320 26.16 20.78 -14.36
C ILE A 320 27.67 20.64 -14.62
N ILE A 321 28.26 21.44 -15.52
CA ILE A 321 29.71 21.45 -15.74
C ILE A 321 30.47 21.90 -14.49
N LYS A 322 29.93 22.89 -13.77
CA LYS A 322 30.53 23.38 -12.51
C LYS A 322 30.53 22.35 -11.39
N LEU A 323 29.74 21.27 -11.49
CA LEU A 323 29.79 20.15 -10.55
C LEU A 323 31.08 19.30 -10.70
N GLN A 324 31.85 19.49 -11.79
CA GLN A 324 33.15 18.85 -12.02
C GLN A 324 33.13 17.31 -11.93
N VAL A 325 32.01 16.69 -12.32
CA VAL A 325 31.82 15.24 -12.25
C VAL A 325 32.28 14.48 -13.49
N PHE A 326 32.54 15.16 -14.60
CA PHE A 326 32.89 14.53 -15.87
C PHE A 326 34.39 14.55 -16.14
N SER A 327 34.85 13.65 -17.01
CA SER A 327 36.18 13.74 -17.61
C SER A 327 36.31 15.01 -18.45
N GLU A 328 37.55 15.47 -18.63
CA GLU A 328 37.84 16.68 -19.42
C GLU A 328 37.26 16.62 -20.84
N ASP A 329 37.39 15.48 -21.52
CA ASP A 329 36.82 15.28 -22.87
C ASP A 329 35.29 15.46 -22.92
N LYS A 330 34.58 14.94 -21.92
CA LYS A 330 33.12 15.08 -21.82
C LYS A 330 32.72 16.51 -21.47
N CYS A 331 33.47 17.17 -20.59
CA CYS A 331 33.29 18.59 -20.31
C CYS A 331 33.48 19.43 -21.59
N SER A 332 34.54 19.15 -22.36
CA SER A 332 34.83 19.79 -23.65
C SER A 332 33.66 19.64 -24.63
N GLU A 333 33.14 18.42 -24.78
CA GLU A 333 32.02 18.12 -25.67
C GLU A 333 30.75 18.90 -25.29
N ILE A 334 30.37 18.89 -24.01
CA ILE A 334 29.17 19.60 -23.53
C ILE A 334 29.35 21.10 -23.71
N LEU A 335 30.50 21.67 -23.34
CA LEU A 335 30.78 23.11 -23.50
C LEU A 335 30.71 23.53 -24.98
N TYR A 336 31.24 22.72 -25.89
CA TYR A 336 31.10 22.95 -27.33
C TYR A 336 29.63 22.96 -27.75
N ARG A 337 28.83 21.98 -27.30
CA ARG A 337 27.38 21.92 -27.61
C ARG A 337 26.63 23.14 -27.07
N ILE A 338 26.95 23.62 -25.86
CA ILE A 338 26.37 24.85 -25.29
C ILE A 338 26.73 26.04 -26.19
N GLY A 339 28.01 26.22 -26.51
CA GLY A 339 28.49 27.31 -27.36
C GLY A 339 27.83 27.32 -28.74
N SER A 340 27.84 26.19 -29.45
CA SER A 340 27.19 26.06 -30.76
C SER A 340 25.68 26.31 -30.69
N LYS A 341 25.03 25.94 -29.59
CA LYS A 341 23.60 26.22 -29.39
C LYS A 341 23.35 27.70 -29.12
N ALA A 342 24.20 28.36 -28.34
CA ALA A 342 24.14 29.80 -28.07
C ALA A 342 24.22 30.62 -29.37
N ILE A 343 25.13 30.25 -30.28
CA ILE A 343 25.22 30.85 -31.62
C ILE A 343 23.91 30.72 -32.39
N LYS A 344 23.32 29.51 -32.41
CA LYS A 344 22.06 29.25 -33.14
C LYS A 344 20.87 30.04 -32.62
N ILE A 345 20.85 30.41 -31.34
CA ILE A 345 19.79 31.24 -30.75
C ILE A 345 20.13 32.74 -30.74
N GLY A 346 21.28 33.13 -31.31
CA GLY A 346 21.74 34.52 -31.41
C GLY A 346 22.48 35.05 -30.17
N ASP A 347 22.76 34.22 -29.16
CA ASP A 347 23.53 34.61 -27.98
C ASP A 347 25.03 34.44 -28.22
N ILE A 348 25.59 35.33 -29.04
CA ILE A 348 27.00 35.33 -29.41
C ILE A 348 27.90 35.65 -28.19
N SER A 349 27.41 36.49 -27.28
CA SER A 349 28.12 36.84 -26.04
C SER A 349 28.41 35.59 -25.19
N LEU A 350 27.40 34.72 -25.00
CA LEU A 350 27.59 33.47 -24.27
C LEU A 350 28.54 32.52 -25.01
N ALA A 351 28.45 32.41 -26.33
CA ALA A 351 29.34 31.57 -27.12
C ALA A 351 30.81 32.01 -27.00
N LEU A 352 31.07 33.32 -27.09
CA LEU A 352 32.39 33.92 -26.87
C LEU A 352 32.88 33.71 -25.44
N HIS A 353 32.02 33.90 -24.44
CA HIS A 353 32.35 33.65 -23.05
C HIS A 353 32.78 32.19 -22.85
N ILE A 354 32.05 31.22 -23.40
CA ILE A 354 32.40 29.79 -23.33
C ILE A 354 33.76 29.54 -23.98
N SER A 355 33.97 30.08 -25.18
CA SER A 355 35.22 29.90 -25.94
C SER A 355 36.45 30.43 -25.20
N ASN A 356 36.32 31.62 -24.61
CA ASN A 356 37.42 32.32 -23.97
C ASN A 356 37.66 31.89 -22.52
N SER A 357 36.59 31.52 -21.79
CA SER A 357 36.67 31.33 -20.34
C SER A 357 36.88 29.88 -19.92
N TYR A 358 36.58 28.91 -20.78
CA TYR A 358 36.74 27.49 -20.44
C TYR A 358 37.94 26.89 -21.14
N ASN A 359 39.02 26.66 -20.38
CA ASN A 359 40.23 25.97 -20.85
C ASN A 359 39.96 24.50 -21.23
N LEU A 360 38.88 23.93 -20.71
CA LEU A 360 38.43 22.57 -21.02
C LEU A 360 37.91 22.40 -22.46
N LEU A 361 37.67 23.49 -23.21
CA LEU A 361 37.14 23.43 -24.60
C LEU A 361 38.15 22.88 -25.63
N SER A 362 39.40 22.63 -25.23
CA SER A 362 40.48 21.93 -25.96
C SER A 362 40.36 21.98 -27.50
N ASN A 363 40.21 20.82 -28.15
CA ASN A 363 40.19 20.65 -29.61
C ASN A 363 38.91 21.20 -30.28
N HIS A 364 37.89 21.57 -29.50
CA HIS A 364 36.64 22.12 -30.00
C HIS A 364 36.65 23.66 -30.06
N ARG A 365 37.64 24.33 -29.46
CA ARG A 365 37.70 25.81 -29.40
C ARG A 365 37.80 26.44 -30.79
N SER A 366 38.68 25.93 -31.65
CA SER A 366 38.84 26.45 -33.02
C SER A 366 37.57 26.27 -33.86
N MET A 367 36.90 25.13 -33.71
CA MET A 367 35.62 24.85 -34.38
C MET A 367 34.52 25.82 -33.94
N LEU A 368 34.45 26.13 -32.64
CA LEU A 368 33.47 27.07 -32.11
C LEU A 368 33.75 28.51 -32.57
N MET A 369 35.02 28.95 -32.55
CA MET A 369 35.40 30.29 -33.02
C MET A 369 35.11 30.51 -34.51
N ASN A 370 35.27 29.48 -35.34
CA ASN A 370 34.89 29.56 -36.76
C ASN A 370 33.38 29.79 -36.92
N GLN A 371 32.54 29.07 -36.15
CA GLN A 371 31.09 29.28 -36.18
C GLN A 371 30.66 30.68 -35.72
N ILE A 372 31.37 31.26 -34.75
CA ILE A 372 31.11 32.63 -34.29
C ILE A 372 31.45 33.62 -35.41
N SER A 373 32.65 33.51 -35.99
CA SER A 373 33.11 34.36 -37.09
C SER A 373 32.19 34.29 -38.33
N ASP A 374 31.64 33.11 -38.62
CA ASP A 374 30.69 32.92 -39.73
C ASP A 374 29.30 33.48 -39.43
N ASN A 375 28.93 33.69 -38.15
CA ASN A 375 27.63 34.26 -37.76
C ASN A 375 27.69 35.79 -37.56
N GLU A 376 28.85 36.33 -37.19
CA GLU A 376 29.06 37.78 -37.04
C GLU A 376 29.16 38.53 -38.40
N LYS A 377 29.41 37.81 -39.50
CA LYS A 377 29.37 38.33 -40.88
C LYS A 377 27.96 38.36 -41.41
#